data_AF-A0A0F6VZN2-F1
#
_entry.id   AF-A0A0F6VZN2-F1
#
_cell.length_a   1.000
_cell.length_b   1.000
_cell.length_c   1.000
_cell.angle_alpha   90.00
_cell.angle_beta   90.00
_cell.angle_gamma   90.00
#
_symmetry.space_group_name_H-M   'P 1'
#
loop_
_entity.id
_entity.type
_entity.pdbx_description
1 polymer ?
#
loop_
_entity_poly.entity_id
_entity_poly.type
_entity_poly.pdbx_seq_one_letter_code
_entity_poly.pdbx_strand_id
1 'polypeptide(L)'
;MRAYRDEGGAVYAEIAIAILPLFTLVMGVAQLALIAQASLVVRHAAQSAVRSAVVVLDDDESYYGGAPRLMIEDEAAPGALTAVVTAMSGSPGGLPAASRIGTIRTAAFRPLLGIAPGPSQVASGRAARSIRHAIGGASNDRLAFAVIYLDAAAAVTFPETPGSSSLRTSFAPDEPITARVTMAYPCLVPLVAELLCDEYDALDTSDLSYAARPGALSGVLDGNVRYRLIQAEATLTNQGAPYPYP
;
A
#
# COMPACT_ATOMS: atom_id res chain seq x y z
N MET A 1 7.06 25.25 -62.87
CA MET A 1 6.21 24.60 -61.87
C MET A 1 6.28 25.40 -60.58
N ARG A 2 5.19 26.09 -60.19
CA ARG A 2 5.09 26.78 -58.90
C ARG A 2 4.63 25.76 -57.86
N ALA A 3 5.53 25.35 -56.97
CA ALA A 3 5.14 24.58 -55.79
C ALA A 3 4.24 25.46 -54.92
N TYR A 4 3.00 25.05 -54.73
CA TYR A 4 2.07 25.68 -53.80
C TYR A 4 2.62 25.45 -52.38
N ARG A 5 3.11 26.51 -51.73
CA ARG A 5 3.50 26.46 -50.32
C ARG A 5 2.22 26.37 -49.51
N ASP A 6 1.92 25.19 -49.00
CA ASP A 6 0.82 24.99 -48.06
C ASP A 6 1.24 25.50 -46.68
N GLU A 7 0.89 26.76 -46.37
CA GLU A 7 1.14 27.38 -45.07
C GLU A 7 0.22 26.83 -43.97
N GLY A 8 -0.83 26.09 -44.32
CA GLY A 8 -1.75 25.48 -43.36
C GLY A 8 -1.05 24.43 -42.48
N GLY A 9 -0.10 23.69 -43.04
CA GLY A 9 0.66 22.67 -42.29
C GLY A 9 1.56 23.24 -41.19
N ALA A 10 2.04 24.49 -41.34
CA ALA A 10 2.93 25.11 -40.36
C ALA A 10 2.21 25.44 -39.04
N VAL A 11 0.99 25.97 -39.13
CA VAL A 11 0.18 26.33 -37.95
C VAL A 11 -0.18 25.07 -37.13
N TYR A 12 -0.50 23.95 -37.80
CA TYR A 12 -0.75 22.69 -37.10
C TYR A 12 0.49 22.16 -36.36
N ALA A 13 1.67 22.28 -36.97
CA ALA A 13 2.92 21.86 -36.33
C ALA A 13 3.23 22.72 -35.10
N GLU A 14 3.06 24.04 -35.18
CA GLU A 14 3.26 24.96 -34.05
C GLU A 14 2.32 24.65 -32.88
N ILE A 15 1.03 24.43 -33.17
CA ILE A 15 0.05 24.07 -32.15
C ILE A 15 0.38 22.70 -31.54
N ALA A 16 0.76 21.71 -32.33
CA ALA A 16 1.13 20.39 -31.83
C ALA A 16 2.36 20.46 -30.89
N ILE A 17 3.37 21.24 -31.27
CA ILE A 17 4.57 21.46 -30.44
C ILE A 17 4.22 22.16 -29.12
N ALA A 18 3.25 23.09 -29.12
CA ALA A 18 2.81 23.76 -27.90
C ALA A 18 1.91 22.90 -27.00
N ILE A 19 1.08 22.02 -27.57
CA ILE A 19 0.14 21.17 -26.82
C ILE A 19 0.87 20.07 -26.04
N LEU A 20 1.91 19.46 -26.63
CA LEU A 20 2.64 18.37 -25.98
C LEU A 20 3.18 18.72 -24.57
N PRO A 21 3.96 19.80 -24.38
CA PRO A 21 4.47 20.14 -23.04
C PRO A 21 3.36 20.54 -22.07
N LEU A 22 2.31 21.20 -22.53
CA LEU A 22 1.15 21.52 -21.69
C LEU A 22 0.44 20.25 -21.21
N PHE A 23 0.26 19.29 -22.11
CA PHE A 23 -0.33 17.99 -21.79
C PHE A 23 0.53 17.21 -20.79
N THR A 24 1.85 17.17 -21.01
CA THR A 24 2.80 16.57 -20.06
C THR A 24 2.75 17.22 -18.68
N LEU A 25 2.66 18.55 -18.61
CA LEU A 25 2.52 19.29 -17.35
C LEU A 25 1.24 18.89 -16.62
N VAL A 26 0.09 18.86 -17.31
CA VAL A 26 -1.20 18.47 -16.73
C VAL A 26 -1.17 17.03 -16.21
N MET A 27 -0.60 16.10 -16.99
CA MET A 27 -0.41 14.71 -16.57
C MET A 27 0.52 14.62 -15.35
N GLY A 28 1.58 15.44 -15.31
CA GLY A 28 2.52 15.53 -14.18
C GLY A 28 1.84 15.96 -12.90
N VAL A 29 1.05 17.03 -12.96
CA VAL A 29 0.25 17.53 -11.82
C VAL A 29 -0.76 16.48 -11.36
N ALA A 30 -1.42 15.78 -12.29
CA ALA A 30 -2.37 14.72 -11.95
C ALA A 30 -1.70 13.57 -11.19
N GLN A 31 -0.53 13.08 -11.66
CA GLN A 31 0.22 12.02 -10.98
C GLN A 31 0.72 12.46 -9.60
N LEU A 32 1.22 13.69 -9.47
CA LEU A 32 1.63 14.24 -8.17
C LEU A 32 0.45 14.34 -7.19
N ALA A 33 -0.73 14.74 -7.67
CA ALA A 33 -1.94 14.76 -6.85
C ALA A 33 -2.32 13.36 -6.34
N LEU A 34 -2.22 12.33 -7.19
CA LEU A 34 -2.47 10.93 -6.80
C LEU A 34 -1.47 10.43 -5.76
N ILE A 35 -0.17 10.73 -5.93
CA ILE A 35 0.87 10.37 -4.95
C ILE A 35 0.63 11.08 -3.61
N ALA A 36 0.22 12.35 -3.64
CA ALA A 36 -0.11 13.11 -2.44
C ALA A 36 -1.33 12.51 -1.70
N GLN A 37 -2.38 12.12 -2.44
CA GLN A 37 -3.53 11.42 -1.88
C GLN A 37 -3.12 10.08 -1.24
N ALA A 38 -2.33 9.28 -1.94
CA ALA A 38 -1.82 8.01 -1.41
C ALA A 38 -0.99 8.22 -0.14
N SER A 39 -0.17 9.26 -0.08
CA SER A 39 0.60 9.63 1.11
C SER A 39 -0.28 9.98 2.32
N LEU A 40 -1.41 10.66 2.10
CA LEU A 40 -2.38 10.93 3.17
C LEU A 40 -3.05 9.64 3.66
N VAL A 41 -3.42 8.73 2.75
CA VAL A 41 -4.03 7.45 3.10
C VAL A 41 -3.04 6.56 3.86
N VAL A 42 -1.77 6.50 3.47
CA VAL A 42 -0.73 5.74 4.18
C VAL A 42 -0.46 6.33 5.57
N ARG A 43 -0.51 7.65 5.76
CA ARG A 43 -0.48 8.28 7.10
C ARG A 43 -1.65 7.84 7.96
N HIS A 44 -2.86 7.81 7.40
CA HIS A 44 -4.03 7.32 8.12
C HIS A 44 -3.94 5.81 8.44
N ALA A 45 -3.35 5.03 7.54
CA ALA A 45 -3.05 3.62 7.77
C ALA A 45 -2.06 3.44 8.94
N ALA A 46 -0.99 4.24 9.00
CA ALA A 46 -0.02 4.21 10.11
C ALA A 46 -0.67 4.59 11.44
N GLN A 47 -1.52 5.63 11.46
CA GLN A 47 -2.30 5.98 12.64
C GLN A 47 -3.26 4.87 13.09
N SER A 48 -3.89 4.18 12.13
CA SER A 48 -4.79 3.05 12.42
C SER A 48 -4.01 1.85 12.96
N ALA A 49 -2.84 1.56 12.38
CA ALA A 49 -1.94 0.50 12.80
C ALA A 49 -1.48 0.73 14.25
N VAL A 50 -0.96 1.92 14.57
CA VAL A 50 -0.45 2.19 15.93
C VAL A 50 -1.57 2.17 16.97
N ARG A 51 -2.77 2.67 16.65
CA ARG A 51 -3.94 2.58 17.55
C ARG A 51 -4.37 1.14 17.80
N SER A 52 -4.27 0.28 16.79
CA SER A 52 -4.50 -1.15 16.97
C SER A 52 -3.39 -1.76 17.81
N ALA A 53 -2.13 -1.41 17.55
CA ALA A 53 -0.97 -2.00 18.20
C ALA A 53 -0.94 -1.74 19.72
N VAL A 54 -1.24 -0.52 20.16
CA VAL A 54 -1.27 -0.18 21.60
C VAL A 54 -2.30 -0.97 22.40
N VAL A 55 -3.33 -1.51 21.74
CA VAL A 55 -4.32 -2.38 22.40
C VAL A 55 -3.92 -3.84 22.22
N VAL A 56 -3.67 -4.25 20.98
CA VAL A 56 -3.45 -5.64 20.59
C VAL A 56 -2.15 -6.21 21.12
N LEU A 57 -1.10 -5.42 21.34
CA LEU A 57 0.17 -5.93 21.88
C LEU A 57 0.06 -6.31 23.36
N ASP A 58 -0.78 -5.61 24.11
CA ASP A 58 -0.91 -5.79 25.55
C ASP A 58 -2.06 -6.71 25.98
N ASP A 59 -2.90 -7.10 25.01
CA ASP A 59 -4.10 -7.88 25.23
C ASP A 59 -3.82 -9.36 25.59
N ASP A 60 -4.83 -10.07 26.09
CA ASP A 60 -4.71 -11.45 26.57
C ASP A 60 -4.24 -12.40 25.46
N GLU A 61 -3.23 -13.22 25.77
CA GLU A 61 -2.65 -14.23 24.88
C GLU A 61 -3.71 -15.24 24.38
N SER A 62 -4.77 -15.46 25.17
CA SER A 62 -5.87 -16.36 24.83
C SER A 62 -6.61 -15.97 23.53
N TYR A 63 -6.66 -14.68 23.19
CA TYR A 63 -7.27 -14.19 21.93
C TYR A 63 -6.35 -14.34 20.71
N TYR A 64 -5.04 -14.51 20.92
CA TYR A 64 -4.01 -14.50 19.87
C TYR A 64 -3.23 -15.82 19.79
N GLY A 65 -3.86 -16.93 20.14
CA GLY A 65 -3.29 -18.27 19.95
C GLY A 65 -2.12 -18.58 20.88
N GLY A 66 -2.04 -17.90 22.04
CA GLY A 66 -0.94 -18.03 22.98
C GLY A 66 0.29 -17.19 22.63
N ALA A 67 0.17 -16.24 21.69
CA ALA A 67 1.24 -15.31 21.35
C ALA A 67 1.67 -14.50 22.60
N PRO A 68 2.97 -14.53 22.98
CA PRO A 68 3.44 -13.84 24.17
C PRO A 68 3.04 -12.36 24.18
N ARG A 69 2.62 -11.86 25.34
CA ARG A 69 2.28 -10.46 25.53
C ARG A 69 3.48 -9.55 25.18
N LEU A 70 3.19 -8.40 24.57
CA LEU A 70 4.18 -7.39 24.13
C LEU A 70 5.25 -7.94 23.17
N MET A 71 4.97 -9.03 22.48
CA MET A 71 5.82 -9.55 21.41
C MET A 71 5.06 -9.64 20.09
N ILE A 72 5.79 -9.36 19.01
CA ILE A 72 5.35 -9.56 17.64
C ILE A 72 6.03 -10.80 17.11
N GLU A 73 5.23 -11.73 16.65
CA GLU A 73 5.70 -12.93 15.98
C GLU A 73 6.22 -12.54 14.59
N ASP A 74 7.47 -12.93 14.29
CA ASP A 74 8.07 -12.76 12.95
C ASP A 74 7.48 -13.74 11.93
N GLU A 75 6.74 -14.76 12.37
CA GLU A 75 6.22 -15.77 11.46
C GLU A 75 5.16 -15.18 10.52
N ALA A 76 5.18 -15.69 9.29
CA ALA A 76 4.21 -15.44 8.24
C ALA A 76 2.81 -15.89 8.69
N ALA A 77 2.18 -15.09 9.55
CA ALA A 77 0.82 -15.28 9.97
C ALA A 77 -0.07 -15.39 8.73
N PRO A 78 -1.14 -16.21 8.79
CA PRO A 78 -2.07 -16.36 7.67
C PRO A 78 -2.45 -14.98 7.14
N GLY A 79 -2.24 -14.77 5.82
CA GLY A 79 -2.27 -13.46 5.18
C GLY A 79 -3.52 -12.65 5.51
N ALA A 80 -3.43 -11.31 5.45
CA ALA A 80 -4.54 -10.43 5.80
C ALA A 80 -5.77 -10.70 4.91
N LEU A 81 -5.61 -11.34 3.75
CA LEU A 81 -6.67 -11.99 2.99
C LEU A 81 -7.66 -12.81 3.81
N THR A 82 -7.18 -13.73 4.63
CA THR A 82 -8.06 -14.62 5.40
C THR A 82 -8.83 -13.81 6.45
N ALA A 83 -8.18 -12.83 7.07
CA ALA A 83 -8.80 -11.95 8.07
C ALA A 83 -9.83 -11.00 7.43
N VAL A 84 -9.51 -10.36 6.30
CA VAL A 84 -10.39 -9.42 5.60
C VAL A 84 -11.58 -10.15 4.97
N VAL A 85 -11.36 -11.28 4.28
CA VAL A 85 -12.46 -12.06 3.70
C VAL A 85 -13.39 -12.58 4.79
N THR A 86 -12.85 -13.04 5.93
CA THR A 86 -13.70 -13.47 7.04
C THR A 86 -14.45 -12.28 7.67
N ALA A 87 -13.79 -11.15 7.91
CA ALA A 87 -14.44 -9.94 8.42
C ALA A 87 -15.54 -9.39 7.49
N MET A 88 -15.37 -9.52 6.16
CA MET A 88 -16.34 -9.05 5.18
C MET A 88 -17.47 -10.05 4.89
N SER A 89 -17.25 -11.35 5.12
CA SER A 89 -18.29 -12.37 4.97
C SER A 89 -19.31 -12.38 6.11
N GLY A 90 -19.13 -11.56 7.15
CA GLY A 90 -20.05 -11.46 8.29
C GLY A 90 -20.22 -12.78 9.04
N SER A 91 -19.30 -13.73 8.83
CA SER A 91 -19.41 -15.07 9.40
C SER A 91 -19.15 -15.00 10.90
N PRO A 92 -20.11 -15.41 11.76
CA PRO A 92 -19.93 -15.43 13.20
C PRO A 92 -19.08 -16.62 13.69
N GLY A 93 -18.58 -17.45 12.77
CA GLY A 93 -17.71 -18.58 13.10
C GLY A 93 -16.32 -18.09 13.46
N GLY A 94 -15.90 -18.36 14.71
CA GLY A 94 -14.65 -17.91 15.31
C GLY A 94 -13.49 -17.91 14.34
N LEU A 95 -12.92 -16.73 14.13
CA LEU A 95 -11.65 -16.57 13.44
C LEU A 95 -10.65 -17.54 14.12
N PRO A 96 -9.85 -18.31 13.37
CA PRO A 96 -8.67 -18.93 13.96
C PRO A 96 -7.91 -17.81 14.70
N ALA A 97 -7.45 -18.07 15.92
CA ALA A 97 -6.87 -17.06 16.79
C ALA A 97 -5.88 -16.20 15.99
N ALA A 98 -6.28 -14.97 15.70
CA ALA A 98 -5.54 -14.14 14.76
C ALA A 98 -4.23 -13.77 15.45
N SER A 99 -3.11 -13.82 14.74
CA SER A 99 -1.87 -13.29 15.32
C SER A 99 -2.03 -11.79 15.60
N ARG A 100 -1.31 -11.28 16.61
CA ARG A 100 -1.31 -9.85 16.96
C ARG A 100 -0.99 -8.99 15.74
N ILE A 101 0.02 -9.39 14.95
CA ILE A 101 0.40 -8.70 13.72
C ILE A 101 -0.68 -8.75 12.65
N GLY A 102 -1.43 -9.85 12.53
CA GLY A 102 -2.54 -9.98 11.57
C GLY A 102 -3.66 -8.98 11.87
N THR A 103 -4.01 -8.81 13.14
CA THR A 103 -5.01 -7.83 13.59
C THR A 103 -4.56 -6.39 13.29
N ILE A 104 -3.30 -6.07 13.59
CA ILE A 104 -2.73 -4.74 13.33
C ILE A 104 -2.66 -4.45 11.83
N ARG A 105 -2.21 -5.41 11.01
CA ARG A 105 -2.20 -5.29 9.53
C ARG A 105 -3.61 -5.07 8.98
N THR A 106 -4.60 -5.79 9.49
CA THR A 106 -6.00 -5.63 9.06
C THR A 106 -6.51 -4.22 9.35
N ALA A 107 -6.17 -3.63 10.50
CA ALA A 107 -6.50 -2.24 10.81
C ALA A 107 -5.80 -1.25 9.86
N ALA A 108 -4.53 -1.50 9.53
CA ALA A 108 -3.76 -0.68 8.59
C ALA A 108 -4.28 -0.78 7.15
N PHE A 109 -4.74 -1.96 6.71
CA PHE A 109 -5.09 -2.22 5.31
C PHE A 109 -6.46 -1.68 4.92
N ARG A 110 -7.39 -1.53 5.87
CA ARG A 110 -8.73 -0.95 5.61
C ARG A 110 -8.69 0.38 4.84
N PRO A 111 -7.93 1.41 5.27
CA PRO A 111 -7.82 2.64 4.48
C PRO A 111 -7.08 2.44 3.15
N LEU A 112 -6.10 1.53 3.08
CA LEU A 112 -5.33 1.27 1.86
C LEU A 112 -6.18 0.61 0.75
N LEU A 113 -7.26 -0.11 1.09
CA LEU A 113 -8.17 -0.73 0.11
C LEU A 113 -8.77 0.31 -0.86
N GLY A 114 -8.95 1.56 -0.43
CA GLY A 114 -9.49 2.62 -1.28
C GLY A 114 -8.56 3.01 -2.43
N ILE A 115 -7.25 2.85 -2.25
CA ILE A 115 -6.21 3.23 -3.22
C ILE A 115 -5.51 2.02 -3.86
N ALA A 116 -5.84 0.81 -3.43
CA ALA A 116 -5.31 -0.41 -4.03
C ALA A 116 -5.76 -0.52 -5.50
N PRO A 117 -4.85 -0.91 -6.40
CA PRO A 117 -5.16 -1.02 -7.82
C PRO A 117 -6.13 -2.20 -8.08
N GLY A 118 -6.86 -2.12 -9.18
CA GLY A 118 -7.59 -3.25 -9.73
C GLY A 118 -6.66 -4.22 -10.49
N PRO A 119 -7.09 -5.47 -10.71
CA PRO A 119 -6.26 -6.49 -11.39
C PRO A 119 -5.86 -6.04 -12.78
N SER A 120 -6.76 -5.32 -13.46
CA SER A 120 -6.57 -4.84 -14.81
C SER A 120 -5.52 -3.71 -14.88
N GLN A 121 -5.42 -2.87 -13.85
CA GLN A 121 -4.44 -1.79 -13.79
C GLN A 121 -3.02 -2.34 -13.65
N VAL A 122 -2.84 -3.43 -12.89
CA VAL A 122 -1.52 -4.05 -12.69
C VAL A 122 -1.15 -4.98 -13.85
N ALA A 123 -2.05 -5.87 -14.26
CA ALA A 123 -1.75 -6.86 -15.30
C ALA A 123 -1.50 -6.27 -16.69
N SER A 124 -2.05 -5.08 -16.98
CA SER A 124 -2.00 -4.54 -18.34
C SER A 124 -0.69 -3.84 -18.69
N GLY A 125 0.13 -3.41 -17.72
CA GLY A 125 1.52 -2.93 -17.84
C GLY A 125 1.88 -1.82 -18.85
N ARG A 126 1.05 -1.55 -19.87
CA ARG A 126 1.22 -0.67 -21.06
C ARG A 126 -0.01 -0.74 -21.98
N ALA A 127 -0.83 -1.80 -21.88
CA ALA A 127 -1.93 -2.10 -22.80
C ALA A 127 -3.29 -1.51 -22.43
N ALA A 128 -3.44 -0.86 -21.27
CA ALA A 128 -4.66 -0.16 -20.89
C ALA A 128 -4.84 1.16 -21.66
N ARG A 129 -5.12 1.09 -22.96
CA ARG A 129 -5.30 2.27 -23.84
C ARG A 129 -6.62 3.02 -23.61
N SER A 130 -7.32 2.80 -22.49
CA SER A 130 -8.60 3.48 -22.24
C SER A 130 -8.73 4.02 -20.82
N ILE A 131 -9.31 5.21 -20.71
CA ILE A 131 -9.65 5.88 -19.43
C ILE A 131 -10.56 4.98 -18.58
N ARG A 132 -11.48 4.23 -19.21
CA ARG A 132 -12.35 3.26 -18.53
C ARG A 132 -11.56 2.20 -17.76
N HIS A 133 -10.44 1.75 -18.31
CA HIS A 133 -9.58 0.77 -17.68
C HIS A 133 -8.74 1.36 -16.55
N ALA A 134 -8.35 2.64 -16.66
CA ALA A 134 -7.68 3.38 -15.62
C ALA A 134 -8.60 3.68 -14.42
N ILE A 135 -9.92 3.83 -14.64
CA ILE A 135 -10.91 4.00 -13.56
C ILE A 135 -11.25 2.66 -12.89
N GLY A 136 -11.17 1.56 -13.64
CA GLY A 136 -11.57 0.23 -13.18
C GLY A 136 -13.10 0.05 -13.14
N GLY A 137 -13.58 -1.16 -13.38
CA GLY A 137 -14.97 -1.52 -13.16
C GLY A 137 -15.25 -1.79 -11.67
N ALA A 138 -16.47 -1.53 -11.20
CA ALA A 138 -16.94 -2.02 -9.91
C ALA A 138 -17.25 -3.52 -10.03
N SER A 139 -16.22 -4.37 -9.94
CA SER A 139 -16.39 -5.82 -9.80
C SER A 139 -15.90 -6.26 -8.43
N ASN A 140 -16.50 -7.33 -7.91
CA ASN A 140 -16.05 -7.98 -6.68
C ASN A 140 -14.58 -8.44 -6.79
N ASP A 141 -14.08 -8.66 -8.01
CA ASP A 141 -12.68 -9.01 -8.27
C ASP A 141 -11.72 -7.88 -7.89
N ARG A 142 -12.16 -6.61 -7.93
CA ARG A 142 -11.32 -5.48 -7.49
C ARG A 142 -10.97 -5.61 -6.01
N LEU A 143 -11.97 -5.95 -5.18
CA LEU A 143 -11.76 -6.10 -3.75
C LEU A 143 -10.87 -7.30 -3.46
N ALA A 144 -11.16 -8.45 -4.06
CA ALA A 144 -10.35 -9.65 -3.88
C ALA A 144 -8.88 -9.40 -4.29
N PHE A 145 -8.66 -8.79 -5.45
CA PHE A 145 -7.33 -8.43 -5.92
C PHE A 145 -6.66 -7.37 -5.03
N ALA A 146 -7.39 -6.36 -4.56
CA ALA A 146 -6.86 -5.34 -3.67
C ALA A 146 -6.29 -5.95 -2.38
N VAL A 147 -6.94 -6.98 -1.82
CA VAL A 147 -6.40 -7.64 -0.63
C VAL A 147 -5.15 -8.46 -0.96
N ILE A 148 -5.14 -9.22 -2.07
CA ILE A 148 -3.94 -9.93 -2.55
C ILE A 148 -2.79 -8.93 -2.76
N TYR A 149 -3.11 -7.78 -3.34
CA TYR A 149 -2.16 -6.70 -3.59
C TYR A 149 -1.56 -6.17 -2.31
N LEU A 150 -2.38 -5.78 -1.34
CA LEU A 150 -1.89 -5.23 -0.08
C LEU A 150 -1.08 -6.25 0.72
N ASP A 151 -1.43 -7.54 0.68
CA ASP A 151 -0.66 -8.60 1.34
C ASP A 151 0.78 -8.73 0.80
N ALA A 152 1.01 -8.36 -0.47
CA ALA A 152 2.32 -8.47 -1.11
C ALA A 152 3.05 -7.12 -1.25
N ALA A 153 2.31 -6.02 -1.39
CA ALA A 153 2.84 -4.70 -1.73
C ALA A 153 2.74 -3.69 -0.58
N ALA A 154 2.22 -4.10 0.59
CA ALA A 154 2.22 -3.29 1.80
C ALA A 154 2.78 -4.08 2.99
N ALA A 155 3.53 -3.38 3.83
CA ALA A 155 4.12 -3.91 5.05
C ALA A 155 3.79 -3.00 6.23
N VAL A 156 3.64 -3.61 7.39
CA VAL A 156 3.54 -2.92 8.68
C VAL A 156 4.70 -3.38 9.54
N THR A 157 5.55 -2.44 9.93
CA THR A 157 6.77 -2.70 10.71
C THR A 157 6.83 -1.79 11.93
N PHE A 158 7.71 -2.11 12.88
CA PHE A 158 7.85 -1.39 14.14
C PHE A 158 9.30 -0.96 14.32
N PRO A 159 9.69 0.25 13.87
CA PRO A 159 11.04 0.73 14.07
C PRO A 159 11.30 1.01 15.57
N GLU A 160 12.55 0.86 16.01
CA GLU A 160 12.96 1.15 17.39
C GLU A 160 12.71 2.62 17.77
N THR A 161 13.02 3.53 16.85
CA THR A 161 12.75 4.96 16.96
C THR A 161 12.19 5.49 15.64
N PRO A 162 11.43 6.61 15.64
CA PRO A 162 10.93 7.19 14.39
C PRO A 162 12.04 7.45 13.38
N GLY A 163 11.88 6.93 12.16
CA GLY A 163 12.87 7.00 11.08
C GLY A 163 14.00 5.95 11.14
N SER A 164 14.08 5.09 12.16
CA SER A 164 15.13 4.05 12.23
C SER A 164 14.90 2.92 11.22
N SER A 165 15.96 2.36 10.64
CA SER A 165 15.89 1.13 9.86
C SER A 165 15.94 -0.13 10.75
N SER A 166 16.33 0.00 12.02
CA SER A 166 16.26 -1.11 12.99
C SER A 166 14.82 -1.34 13.40
N LEU A 167 14.37 -2.59 13.21
CA LEU A 167 13.05 -3.03 13.63
C LEU A 167 13.15 -3.77 14.97
N ARG A 168 12.09 -3.67 15.75
CA ARG A 168 11.94 -4.40 17.00
C ARG A 168 10.67 -5.23 17.00
N THR A 169 10.72 -6.32 17.73
CA THR A 169 9.60 -7.26 17.89
C THR A 169 9.13 -7.38 19.33
N SER A 170 9.87 -6.84 20.31
CA SER A 170 9.50 -6.81 21.73
C SER A 170 9.28 -5.39 22.23
N PHE A 171 8.32 -5.21 23.13
CA PHE A 171 7.96 -3.91 23.70
C PHE A 171 7.89 -3.99 25.23
N ALA A 172 8.19 -2.89 25.91
CA ALA A 172 7.93 -2.75 27.33
C ALA A 172 6.52 -2.17 27.60
N PRO A 173 5.95 -2.41 28.80
CA PRO A 173 4.78 -1.66 29.26
C PRO A 173 5.06 -0.15 29.24
N ASP A 174 4.03 0.66 28.95
CA ASP A 174 4.10 2.13 28.89
C ASP A 174 5.11 2.73 27.88
N GLU A 175 5.70 1.90 27.03
CA GLU A 175 6.67 2.37 26.04
C GLU A 175 5.98 3.02 24.83
N PRO A 176 6.55 4.08 24.22
CA PRO A 176 6.08 4.56 22.92
C PRO A 176 6.21 3.48 21.85
N ILE A 177 5.11 3.12 21.22
CA ILE A 177 5.05 2.21 20.06
C ILE A 177 5.00 3.07 18.80
N THR A 178 5.97 2.89 17.92
CA THR A 178 5.97 3.48 16.57
C THR A 178 5.60 2.40 15.57
N ALA A 179 4.52 2.61 14.82
CA ALA A 179 4.16 1.78 13.68
C ALA A 179 4.50 2.49 12.38
N ARG A 180 5.19 1.80 11.48
CA ARG A 180 5.49 2.22 10.12
C ARG A 180 4.64 1.42 9.15
N VAL A 181 4.03 2.11 8.20
CA VAL A 181 3.34 1.48 7.07
C VAL A 181 4.06 1.88 5.80
N THR A 182 4.53 0.89 5.06
CA THR A 182 5.22 1.06 3.77
C THR A 182 4.38 0.39 2.69
N MET A 183 4.10 1.10 1.59
CA MET A 183 3.32 0.60 0.47
C MET A 183 4.02 0.91 -0.85
N ALA A 184 4.15 -0.08 -1.73
CA ALA A 184 4.47 0.14 -3.13
C ALA A 184 3.20 0.64 -3.85
N TYR A 185 3.15 1.93 -4.15
CA TYR A 185 2.04 2.55 -4.86
C TYR A 185 2.29 2.52 -6.38
N PRO A 186 1.38 1.97 -7.20
CA PRO A 186 1.57 1.90 -8.63
C PRO A 186 1.32 3.27 -9.28
N CYS A 187 2.22 3.68 -10.17
CA CYS A 187 2.09 4.93 -10.90
C CYS A 187 1.26 4.73 -12.16
N LEU A 188 0.05 5.32 -12.16
CA LEU A 188 -0.97 5.02 -13.15
C LEU A 188 -0.90 5.90 -14.41
N VAL A 189 -0.20 7.03 -14.36
CA VAL A 189 -0.04 7.95 -15.50
C VAL A 189 1.21 7.57 -16.31
N PRO A 190 1.09 6.96 -17.51
CA PRO A 190 2.21 6.28 -18.17
C PRO A 190 3.42 7.18 -18.45
N LEU A 191 3.20 8.35 -19.06
CA LEU A 191 4.28 9.27 -19.43
C LEU A 191 5.06 9.79 -18.21
N VAL A 192 4.36 9.92 -17.08
CA VAL A 192 4.93 10.51 -15.85
C VAL A 192 5.48 9.43 -14.92
N ALA A 193 4.94 8.22 -15.00
CA ALA A 193 5.43 7.07 -14.26
C ALA A 193 6.90 6.79 -14.60
N GLU A 194 7.33 7.03 -15.84
CA GLU A 194 8.74 6.90 -16.23
C GLU A 194 9.66 7.95 -15.58
N LEU A 195 9.12 9.10 -15.18
CA LEU A 195 9.87 10.21 -14.60
C LEU A 195 9.89 10.21 -13.08
N LEU A 196 8.79 9.79 -12.44
CA LEU A 196 8.59 9.91 -10.99
C LEU A 196 8.72 8.59 -10.22
N CYS A 197 8.71 7.46 -10.93
CA CYS A 197 8.55 6.14 -10.34
C CYS A 197 9.57 5.17 -10.91
N ASP A 198 9.89 4.18 -10.09
CA ASP A 198 10.95 3.23 -10.34
C ASP A 198 10.36 1.85 -10.64
N GLU A 199 11.15 1.00 -11.28
CA GLU A 199 10.81 -0.41 -11.43
C GLU A 199 10.90 -1.10 -10.07
N TYR A 200 10.10 -2.16 -9.86
CA TYR A 200 10.00 -2.80 -8.55
C TYR A 200 11.36 -3.28 -8.02
N ASP A 201 12.20 -3.84 -8.90
CA ASP A 201 13.56 -4.31 -8.58
C ASP A 201 14.53 -3.20 -8.18
N ALA A 202 14.23 -1.95 -8.58
CA ALA A 202 15.05 -0.78 -8.24
C ALA A 202 14.63 -0.13 -6.91
N LEU A 203 13.50 -0.55 -6.33
CA LEU A 203 13.05 -0.05 -5.04
C LEU A 203 13.88 -0.65 -3.90
N ASP A 204 14.07 0.13 -2.83
CA ASP A 204 14.53 -0.40 -1.55
C ASP A 204 13.41 -1.20 -0.88
N THR A 205 13.32 -2.49 -1.22
CA THR A 205 12.25 -3.38 -0.78
C THR A 205 12.52 -4.01 0.60
N SER A 206 13.50 -3.52 1.36
CA SER A 206 13.83 -4.06 2.70
C SER A 206 12.60 -4.10 3.60
N ASP A 207 11.81 -3.03 3.63
CA ASP A 207 10.57 -2.96 4.43
C ASP A 207 9.46 -3.86 3.87
N LEU A 208 9.42 -4.06 2.54
CA LEU A 208 8.42 -4.92 1.89
C LEU A 208 8.71 -6.42 2.08
N SER A 209 9.92 -6.79 2.49
CA SER A 209 10.21 -8.18 2.89
C SER A 209 9.35 -8.62 4.10
N TYR A 210 8.88 -7.66 4.90
CA TYR A 210 7.94 -7.86 6.02
C TYR A 210 6.46 -7.79 5.61
N ALA A 211 6.15 -7.78 4.31
CA ALA A 211 4.79 -7.97 3.84
C ALA A 211 4.24 -9.34 4.28
N ALA A 212 2.92 -9.53 4.25
CA ALA A 212 2.34 -10.81 4.64
C ALA A 212 2.73 -11.94 3.68
N ARG A 213 2.95 -11.61 2.40
CA ARG A 213 3.35 -12.55 1.35
C ARG A 213 4.40 -11.91 0.44
N PRO A 214 5.65 -11.74 0.90
CA PRO A 214 6.69 -11.15 0.09
C PRO A 214 6.88 -11.98 -1.19
N GLY A 215 6.97 -11.31 -2.34
CA GLY A 215 7.14 -11.96 -3.64
C GLY A 215 5.92 -12.72 -4.17
N ALA A 216 4.77 -12.77 -3.48
CA ALA A 216 3.56 -13.42 -4.03
C ALA A 216 3.03 -12.74 -5.30
N LEU A 217 3.46 -11.51 -5.54
CA LEU A 217 3.18 -10.79 -6.76
C LEU A 217 4.44 -10.53 -7.58
N SER A 218 5.58 -11.22 -7.39
CA SER A 218 6.80 -10.95 -8.20
C SER A 218 6.49 -10.93 -9.70
N GLY A 219 5.87 -11.97 -10.27
CA GLY A 219 5.48 -11.95 -11.69
C GLY A 219 4.43 -10.90 -12.11
N VAL A 220 3.73 -10.28 -11.15
CA VAL A 220 2.72 -9.23 -11.38
C VAL A 220 3.33 -7.83 -11.18
N LEU A 221 4.28 -7.69 -10.26
CA LEU A 221 5.01 -6.46 -9.90
C LEU A 221 6.24 -6.26 -10.80
N ASP A 222 6.86 -7.33 -11.27
CA ASP A 222 7.95 -7.36 -12.27
C ASP A 222 7.44 -7.04 -13.69
N GLY A 223 6.13 -6.76 -13.82
CA GLY A 223 5.56 -6.21 -15.04
C GLY A 223 6.09 -4.81 -15.35
N ASN A 224 5.69 -4.27 -16.50
CA ASN A 224 6.03 -2.88 -16.90
C ASN A 224 5.38 -1.78 -16.03
N VAL A 225 4.91 -2.12 -14.83
CA VAL A 225 4.33 -1.17 -13.88
C VAL A 225 5.46 -0.57 -13.07
N ARG A 226 5.44 0.76 -12.94
CA ARG A 226 6.38 1.49 -12.10
C ARG A 226 5.71 1.86 -10.80
N TYR A 227 6.49 1.86 -9.73
CA TYR A 227 6.02 2.02 -8.38
C TYR A 227 6.76 3.16 -7.69
N ARG A 228 6.10 3.72 -6.68
CA ARG A 228 6.70 4.63 -5.73
C ARG A 228 6.48 4.07 -4.34
N LEU A 229 7.54 3.93 -3.56
CA LEU A 229 7.41 3.63 -2.14
C LEU A 229 6.83 4.85 -1.43
N ILE A 230 5.73 4.62 -0.73
CA ILE A 230 5.09 5.60 0.14
C ILE A 230 5.13 5.02 1.55
N GLN A 231 5.68 5.81 2.47
CA GLN A 231 5.88 5.41 3.85
C GLN A 231 5.31 6.47 4.77
N ALA A 232 4.72 6.03 5.88
CA ALA A 232 4.36 6.90 6.99
C ALA A 232 4.57 6.19 8.32
N GLU A 233 4.81 6.99 9.35
CA GLU A 233 4.96 6.52 10.72
C GLU A 233 4.00 7.25 11.64
N ALA A 234 3.54 6.55 12.68
CA ALA A 234 2.80 7.13 13.76
C ALA A 234 3.23 6.49 15.09
N THR A 235 3.34 7.31 16.13
CA THR A 235 3.76 6.87 17.46
C THR A 235 2.66 7.15 18.48
N LEU A 236 2.37 6.18 19.34
CA LEU A 236 1.51 6.32 20.51
C LEU A 236 2.12 5.56 21.68
N THR A 237 1.96 6.10 22.89
CA THR A 237 2.34 5.40 24.12
C THR A 237 1.42 4.20 24.34
N ASN A 238 2.01 3.04 24.62
CA ASN A 238 1.25 1.88 25.06
C ASN A 238 0.43 2.25 26.30
N GLN A 239 -0.90 2.15 26.23
CA GLN A 239 -1.80 2.45 27.35
C GLN A 239 -2.21 1.18 28.10
N GLY A 240 -1.45 0.09 27.89
CA GLY A 240 -1.67 -1.19 28.53
C GLY A 240 -1.65 -1.10 30.05
N ALA A 241 -2.80 -1.25 30.69
CA ALA A 241 -2.85 -1.35 32.14
C ALA A 241 -2.48 -2.78 32.58
N PRO A 242 -1.81 -2.95 33.73
CA PRO A 242 -1.50 -4.27 34.26
C PRO A 242 -2.78 -4.95 34.76
N TYR A 243 -3.50 -5.60 33.84
CA TYR A 243 -4.62 -6.45 34.19
C TYR A 243 -4.12 -7.86 34.56
N PRO A 244 -4.51 -8.40 35.72
CA PRO A 244 -4.36 -9.81 35.98
C PRO A 244 -5.40 -10.56 35.14
N TYR A 245 -4.95 -11.31 34.14
CA TYR A 245 -5.80 -12.24 33.41
C TYR A 245 -5.96 -13.52 34.26
N PRO A 246 -7.20 -14.00 34.48
CA PRO A 246 -7.49 -15.17 35.32
C PRO A 246 -7.10 -16.51 34.69
#